data_AF-A0A953NT63-F1
#
_entry.id   AF-A0A953NT63-F1
#
_cell.length_a   1.000
_cell.length_b   1.000
_cell.length_c   1.000
_cell.angle_alpha   90.00
_cell.angle_beta   90.00
_cell.angle_gamma   90.00
#
_symmetry.space_group_name_H-M   'P 1'
#
loop_
_entity.id
_entity.type
_entity.pdbx_description
1 polymer ?
#
loop_
_entity_poly.entity_id
_entity_poly.type
_entity_poly.pdbx_seq_one_letter_code
_entity_poly.pdbx_strand_id
1 'polypeptide(L)' 'MIKKVKGGYQVLSETTGRNLGGPYKTLTEAKKRLRQVEFFKHRKAG' A
#
# COMPACT_ATOMS: atom_id res chain seq x y z
N MET A 1 -1.60 4.68 -2.41
CA MET A 1 -1.21 5.70 -1.41
C MET A 1 -0.80 5.10 -0.05
N ILE A 2 0.00 5.83 0.73
CA ILE A 2 0.34 5.49 2.12
C ILE A 2 -0.34 6.48 3.06
N LYS A 3 -1.02 5.98 4.11
CA LYS A 3 -1.68 6.78 5.14
C LYS A 3 -1.06 6.48 6.51
N LYS A 4 -0.67 7.52 7.25
CA LYS A 4 -0.22 7.38 8.64
C LYS A 4 -1.44 7.22 9.55
N VAL A 5 -1.43 6.21 10.40
CA VAL A 5 -2.46 5.88 11.38
C VAL A 5 -1.84 5.77 12.77
N LYS A 6 -2.67 5.74 13.83
CA LYS A 6 -2.17 5.60 15.22
C LYS A 6 -1.24 4.41 15.42
N GLY A 7 -1.43 3.32 14.66
CA GLY A 7 -0.61 2.10 14.72
C GLY A 7 0.56 2.03 13.72
N GLY A 8 0.86 3.10 12.97
CA GLY A 8 1.94 3.12 11.97
C GLY A 8 1.51 3.61 10.60
N TYR A 9 1.77 2.84 9.55
CA TYR A 9 1.54 3.21 8.15
C TYR A 9 0.70 2.16 7.43
N GLN A 10 -0.42 2.55 6.85
CA GLN A 10 -1.26 1.69 6.02
C GLN A 10 -1.12 2.07 4.55
N VAL A 11 -1.23 1.07 3.67
CA VAL A 11 -1.27 1.25 2.22
C VAL A 11 -2.71 1.16 1.78
N LEU A 12 -3.23 2.24 1.21
CA LEU A 12 -4.60 2.31 0.69
C LEU A 12 -4.59 2.42 -0.83
N SER A 13 -5.67 1.93 -1.44
CA SER A 13 -5.98 2.16 -2.85
C SER A 13 -6.36 3.61 -3.08
N GLU A 14 -5.78 4.24 -4.10
CA GLU A 14 -6.11 5.62 -4.47
C GLU A 14 -7.51 5.73 -5.08
N THR A 15 -7.96 4.70 -5.79
CA THR A 15 -9.24 4.72 -6.52
C THR A 15 -10.42 4.25 -5.66
N THR A 16 -10.19 3.28 -4.77
CA THR A 16 -11.26 2.63 -4.01
C THR A 16 -11.19 2.87 -2.51
N GLY A 17 -10.14 3.51 -2.00
CA GLY A 17 -9.92 3.71 -0.57
C GLY A 17 -9.69 2.41 0.22
N ARG A 18 -9.68 1.24 -0.44
CA ARG A 18 -9.53 -0.07 0.20
C ARG A 18 -8.15 -0.22 0.83
N ASN A 19 -8.08 -0.92 1.95
CA ASN A 19 -6.81 -1.29 2.57
C ASN A 19 -6.12 -2.38 1.74
N LEU A 20 -4.94 -2.06 1.20
CA LEU A 20 -4.10 -2.93 0.39
C LEU A 20 -2.95 -3.55 1.22
N GLY A 21 -2.79 -3.13 2.48
CA GLY A 21 -1.87 -3.71 3.45
C GLY A 21 -1.57 -2.79 4.64
N GLY A 22 -1.18 -3.40 5.76
CA GLY A 22 -0.79 -2.70 6.99
C GLY A 22 -1.82 -2.85 8.12
N PRO A 23 -1.54 -2.30 9.32
CA PRO A 23 -0.54 -1.25 9.60
C PRO A 23 0.91 -1.77 9.72
N TYR A 24 1.82 -1.08 9.04
CA TYR A 24 3.27 -1.29 9.09
C TYR A 24 3.92 -0.35 10.09
N LYS A 25 4.97 -0.80 10.79
CA LYS A 25 5.67 0.04 11.78
C LYS A 25 6.47 1.15 11.09
N THR A 26 7.01 0.88 9.90
CA THR A 26 7.87 1.81 9.18
C THR A 26 7.29 2.25 7.83
N LEU A 27 7.65 3.47 7.41
CA LEU A 27 7.33 3.97 6.07
C LEU A 27 7.97 3.09 4.98
N THR A 28 9.14 2.51 5.25
CA THR A 28 9.88 1.67 4.30
C THR A 28 9.11 0.39 3.95
N GLU A 29 8.51 -0.27 4.94
CA GLU A 29 7.66 -1.45 4.70
C GLU A 29 6.42 -1.09 3.90
N ALA A 30 5.75 0.01 4.24
CA ALA A 30 4.60 0.50 3.47
C ALA A 30 4.98 0.82 2.00
N LYS A 31 6.16 1.42 1.78
CA LYS A 31 6.70 1.66 0.42
C LYS A 31 6.98 0.36 -0.34
N LYS A 32 7.57 -0.65 0.32
CA LYS A 32 7.79 -1.97 -0.28
C LYS A 32 6.46 -2.61 -0.69
N ARG A 33 5.44 -2.55 0.17
CA ARG A 33 4.09 -3.05 -0.14
C ARG A 33 3.45 -2.31 -1.30
N LEU A 34 3.55 -0.98 -1.33
CA LEU A 34 3.03 -0.17 -2.43
C LEU A 34 3.65 -0.60 -3.76
N ARG A 35 4.98 -0.81 -3.82
CA ARG A 35 5.64 -1.31 -5.04
C ARG A 35 5.11 -2.66 -5.50
N GLN A 36 4.85 -3.59 -4.58
CA GLN A 36 4.25 -4.89 -4.92
C GLN A 36 2.86 -4.72 -5.52
N VAL A 37 2.00 -3.92 -4.87
CA VAL A 37 0.65 -3.62 -5.35
C VAL A 37 0.70 -3.06 -6.77
N GLU A 38 1.55 -2.06 -7.01
CA GLU A 38 1.71 -1.47 -8.33
C GLU A 38 2.22 -2.50 -9.34
N PHE A 39 3.21 -3.33 -8.98
CA PHE A 39 3.69 -4.40 -9.84
C PHE A 39 2.57 -5.36 -10.27
N PHE A 40 1.71 -5.80 -9.34
CA PHE A 40 0.60 -6.70 -9.66
C PHE A 40 -0.50 -6.04 -10.51
N LYS A 41 -0.75 -4.73 -10.33
CA LYS A 41 -1.68 -3.99 -11.17
C LYS A 41 -1.22 -3.94 -12.63
N HIS A 42 0.05 -3.61 -12.85
CA HIS A 42 0.62 -3.51 -14.19
C HIS A 42 0.82 -4.89 -14.84
N ARG A 43 1.09 -5.93 -14.04
CA ARG A 43 1.26 -7.30 -14.55
C ARG A 43 -0.04 -8.00 -14.96
N LYS A 44 -1.20 -7.61 -14.41
CA LYS A 44 -2.51 -8.15 -14.81
C LYS A 44 -3.13 -7.43 -16.02
N ALA A 45 -2.48 -6.39 -16.54
CA ALA A 45 -2.94 -5.65 -17.71
C ALA A 45 -2.38 -6.20 -19.05
N GLY A 46 -1.90 -7.46 -19.06
CA GLY A 46 -1.38 -8.15 -20.23
C GLY A 46 -2.26 -9.32 -20.62
#